data_AF-A0A538IZR1-F1
#
_entry.id   AF-A0A538IZR1-F1
#
_cell.length_a   1.000
_cell.length_b   1.000
_cell.length_c   1.000
_cell.angle_alpha   90.00
_cell.angle_beta   90.00
_cell.angle_gamma   90.00
#
_symmetry.space_group_name_H-M   'P 1'
#
loop_
_entity.id
_entity.type
_entity.pdbx_description
1 polymer ?
#
loop_
_entity_poly.entity_id
_entity_poly.type
_entity_poly.pdbx_seq_one_letter_code
_entity_poly.pdbx_strand_id
1 'polypeptide(L)'
;MLDNKPFGPAVDAIRERPADVEVDRRLLYLEPDPGEERTASRQSAPGTAAAAIGGLTGLPRAEPILDDLVEIGALNERVHRIADIIQTSWDTVEKRVQEIAGPLEAIPDDPADPALAEIRKRLDEGARESAGFSYATYVRLKLSGVIDRYAATACAACELPPDSTHALLARSVVRCWAEREQLFEQQMKPTPRQLDFLIGFDLGYGERRLRFVIDGLNNWYPHAGKEGYPSREQINAAKGRLWGAVGTLRDAMSGSGFDETLTTSYSSCFPIEGMGEFMQRTGFDAAAYVQQHSEVLNSLELALRESVQGKLSTFTGDLYADLLQLTGGWESSRRWELLVRYLGFPFWDVLLYPVQALSDVGERDHVEIVRISPRDTHRIPAPTSNGSHTKLRGAEAHHFGAFLSRAGRESDYLWGRLDGAERLIGILLEDASDADKERWCNEAFRAILAEDAAAVPKAADLVQHVRKTIDS
;
A
#
# COMPACT_ATOMS: atom_id res chain seq x y z
N MET A 1 -0.33 20.31 -17.63
CA MET A 1 -0.60 20.51 -16.20
C MET A 1 0.69 20.20 -15.47
N LEU A 2 1.18 21.11 -14.64
CA LEU A 2 2.29 20.80 -13.72
C LEU A 2 1.70 19.96 -12.60
N ASP A 3 2.24 18.77 -12.39
CA ASP A 3 1.85 17.91 -11.29
C ASP A 3 2.31 18.58 -9.98
N ASN A 4 1.34 19.02 -9.19
CA ASN A 4 1.57 19.72 -7.92
C ASN A 4 1.75 18.75 -6.75
N LYS A 5 1.89 17.43 -7.00
CA LYS A 5 2.18 16.41 -5.98
C LYS A 5 3.37 15.54 -6.41
N PRO A 6 4.62 15.96 -6.18
CA PRO A 6 5.80 15.24 -6.67
C PRO A 6 5.94 13.81 -6.10
N PHE A 7 5.32 13.48 -4.97
CA PHE A 7 5.39 12.13 -4.38
C PHE A 7 4.11 11.31 -4.51
N GLY A 8 2.97 11.91 -4.91
CA GLY A 8 1.69 11.19 -5.07
C GLY A 8 1.81 9.88 -5.87
N PRO A 9 2.38 9.92 -7.09
CA PRO A 9 2.60 8.71 -7.88
C PRO A 9 3.50 7.66 -7.21
N ALA A 10 4.48 8.09 -6.39
CA ALA A 10 5.37 7.18 -5.67
C ALA A 10 4.65 6.51 -4.48
N VAL A 11 3.80 7.24 -3.77
CA VAL A 11 2.96 6.71 -2.69
C VAL A 11 1.95 5.72 -3.23
N ASP A 12 1.28 6.03 -4.35
CA ASP A 12 0.34 5.10 -4.99
C ASP A 12 1.06 3.85 -5.53
N ALA A 13 2.24 4.01 -6.12
CA ALA A 13 3.04 2.86 -6.58
C ALA A 13 3.47 1.95 -5.42
N ILE A 14 3.79 2.50 -4.23
CA ILE A 14 4.09 1.71 -3.04
C ILE A 14 2.87 0.83 -2.67
N ARG A 15 1.65 1.41 -2.74
CA ARG A 15 0.38 0.74 -2.39
C ARG A 15 0.01 -0.44 -3.28
N GLU A 16 0.42 -0.37 -4.53
CA GLU A 16 0.02 -1.32 -5.54
C GLU A 16 1.06 -2.42 -5.77
N ARG A 17 2.30 -2.24 -5.31
CA ARG A 17 3.42 -3.11 -5.67
C ARG A 17 3.40 -4.45 -4.90
N PRO A 18 3.21 -5.59 -5.59
CA PRO A 18 3.29 -6.90 -4.95
C PRO A 18 4.70 -7.21 -4.46
N ALA A 19 4.79 -8.03 -3.41
CA ALA A 19 6.05 -8.47 -2.82
C ALA A 19 5.99 -9.96 -2.48
N ASP A 20 6.57 -10.77 -3.36
CA ASP A 20 6.74 -12.21 -3.19
C ASP A 20 7.87 -12.58 -2.22
N VAL A 21 8.70 -11.61 -1.85
CA VAL A 21 9.76 -11.74 -0.84
C VAL A 21 9.50 -10.87 0.38
N GLU A 22 10.30 -11.03 1.44
CA GLU A 22 10.33 -10.09 2.56
C GLU A 22 10.80 -8.73 2.04
N VAL A 23 10.00 -7.70 2.31
CA VAL A 23 10.29 -6.34 1.86
C VAL A 23 10.11 -5.37 3.02
N ASP A 24 11.01 -4.41 3.07
CA ASP A 24 10.87 -3.20 3.84
C ASP A 24 10.70 -2.04 2.84
N ARG A 25 9.66 -1.22 3.01
CA ARG A 25 9.30 -0.16 2.07
C ARG A 25 9.60 1.21 2.67
N ARG A 26 10.54 1.93 2.05
CA ARG A 26 10.92 3.29 2.44
C ARG A 26 10.73 4.27 1.29
N LEU A 27 10.28 5.49 1.58
CA LEU A 27 10.26 6.60 0.64
C LEU A 27 11.50 7.46 0.85
N LEU A 28 12.39 7.49 -0.13
CA LEU A 28 13.61 8.29 -0.10
C LEU A 28 13.39 9.60 -0.85
N TYR A 29 13.70 10.73 -0.22
CA TYR A 29 13.73 12.03 -0.89
C TYR A 29 15.08 12.72 -0.71
N LEU A 30 15.53 13.41 -1.77
CA LEU A 30 16.79 14.13 -1.80
C LEU A 30 16.57 15.59 -1.38
N GLU A 31 17.24 16.04 -0.32
CA GLU A 31 17.30 17.46 0.08
C GLU A 31 18.73 17.98 -0.14
N PRO A 32 19.04 18.53 -1.33
CA PRO A 32 20.41 18.91 -1.69
C PRO A 32 20.88 20.19 -1.01
N ASP A 33 19.96 21.08 -0.61
CA ASP A 33 20.28 22.35 0.04
C ASP A 33 19.34 22.58 1.23
N PRO A 34 19.82 22.31 2.45
CA PRO A 34 18.97 22.34 3.63
C PRO A 34 18.97 23.71 4.35
N GLY A 35 19.66 24.74 3.84
CA GLY A 35 19.72 26.09 4.43
C GLY A 35 20.61 26.24 5.69
N GLU A 36 20.40 27.27 6.53
CA GLU A 36 21.12 27.48 7.81
C GLU A 36 20.45 26.75 9.00
N GLU A 37 21.24 26.36 10.01
CA GLU A 37 20.76 25.73 11.25
C GLU A 37 19.87 26.67 12.07
N ARG A 38 18.65 26.24 12.38
CA ARG A 38 17.97 26.68 13.60
C ARG A 38 18.06 25.56 14.62
N THR A 39 18.62 25.85 15.79
CA THR A 39 18.81 24.91 16.89
C THR A 39 17.49 24.25 17.29
N ALA A 40 17.25 23.03 16.80
CA ALA A 40 16.24 22.13 17.35
C ALA A 40 16.88 21.31 18.47
N SER A 41 16.26 21.32 19.65
CA SER A 41 16.72 20.56 20.81
C SER A 41 16.68 19.06 20.53
N ARG A 42 17.77 18.35 20.84
CA ARG A 42 17.81 16.88 20.93
C ARG A 42 16.59 16.38 21.72
N GLN A 43 15.74 15.59 21.08
CA GLN A 43 14.84 14.68 21.79
C GLN A 43 14.90 13.29 21.19
N SER A 44 14.97 12.33 22.12
CA SER A 44 15.13 10.89 21.98
C SER A 44 13.82 10.18 21.65
N ALA A 45 13.96 9.06 20.92
CA ALA A 45 13.00 7.97 20.64
C ALA A 45 11.72 8.35 19.83
N PRO A 46 11.48 7.73 18.65
CA PRO A 46 10.34 8.08 17.81
C PRO A 46 9.08 7.31 18.24
N GLY A 47 7.92 7.95 18.13
CA GLY A 47 6.64 7.27 18.36
C GLY A 47 5.36 8.08 18.16
N THR A 48 5.41 9.28 17.57
CA THR A 48 4.19 10.03 17.21
C THR A 48 4.43 10.95 16.01
N ALA A 49 3.39 11.26 15.24
CA ALA A 49 3.39 12.25 14.15
C ALA A 49 3.92 13.63 14.59
N ALA A 50 3.81 14.00 15.87
CA ALA A 50 4.39 15.24 16.39
C ALA A 50 5.93 15.21 16.40
N ALA A 51 6.57 14.04 16.56
CA ALA A 51 8.01 13.88 16.46
C ALA A 51 8.49 13.86 14.99
N ALA A 52 7.70 13.26 14.10
CA ALA A 52 7.93 13.35 12.66
C ALA A 52 7.86 14.82 12.20
N ILE A 53 6.89 15.60 12.67
CA ILE A 53 6.73 17.04 12.40
C ILE A 53 7.81 17.89 13.07
N GLY A 54 8.25 17.53 14.28
CA GLY A 54 9.32 18.24 15.01
C GLY A 54 10.69 18.18 14.32
N GLY A 55 10.96 17.13 13.55
CA GLY A 55 12.13 17.00 12.68
C GLY A 55 12.05 17.83 11.39
N LEU A 56 10.89 18.40 11.04
CA LEU A 56 10.62 19.11 9.78
C LEU A 56 10.93 20.62 9.83
N THR A 57 11.59 21.09 10.88
CA THR A 57 11.89 22.53 11.08
C THR A 57 12.90 23.12 10.08
N GLY A 58 13.37 22.32 9.11
CA GLY A 58 14.33 22.72 8.07
C GLY A 58 13.91 22.53 6.62
N LEU A 59 12.64 22.18 6.32
CA LEU A 59 12.25 21.85 4.94
C LEU A 59 12.32 23.03 3.95
N PRO A 60 12.57 22.78 2.65
CA PRO A 60 12.53 23.79 1.60
C PRO A 60 11.08 24.27 1.40
N ARG A 61 10.91 25.55 1.10
CA ARG A 61 9.61 26.26 0.97
C ARG A 61 8.71 25.80 -0.20
N ALA A 62 8.91 24.63 -0.78
CA ALA A 62 8.00 24.08 -1.78
C ALA A 62 6.82 23.42 -1.04
N GLU A 63 5.73 24.17 -0.83
CA GLU A 63 4.45 23.71 -0.25
C GLU A 63 4.04 22.28 -0.68
N PRO A 64 4.20 21.86 -1.96
CA PRO A 64 3.89 20.49 -2.40
C PRO A 64 4.58 19.34 -1.66
N ILE A 65 5.86 19.50 -1.31
CA ILE A 65 6.68 18.44 -0.68
C ILE A 65 6.23 18.24 0.77
N LEU A 66 5.99 19.33 1.48
CA LEU A 66 5.54 19.30 2.87
C LEU A 66 4.15 18.64 2.96
N ASP A 67 3.23 19.00 2.06
CA ASP A 67 1.88 18.45 2.02
C ASP A 67 1.90 16.92 1.83
N ASP A 68 2.68 16.42 0.87
CA ASP A 68 2.84 14.99 0.63
C ASP A 68 3.48 14.25 1.83
N LEU A 69 4.49 14.84 2.49
CA LEU A 69 5.10 14.26 3.70
C LEU A 69 4.14 14.21 4.89
N VAL A 70 3.30 15.24 5.06
CA VAL A 70 2.24 15.27 6.06
C VAL A 70 1.18 14.20 5.76
N GLU A 71 0.85 13.98 4.49
CA GLU A 71 -0.09 12.93 4.06
C GLU A 71 0.42 11.52 4.44
N ILE A 72 1.70 11.23 4.21
CA ILE A 72 2.32 9.95 4.59
C ILE A 72 2.41 9.81 6.11
N GLY A 73 2.80 10.86 6.84
CA GLY A 73 2.80 10.84 8.30
C GLY A 73 1.42 10.53 8.88
N ALA A 74 0.37 11.15 8.32
CA ALA A 74 -1.01 10.88 8.70
C ALA A 74 -1.44 9.45 8.34
N LEU A 75 -0.96 8.89 7.22
CA LEU A 75 -1.19 7.49 6.83
C LEU A 75 -0.56 6.54 7.85
N ASN A 76 0.72 6.70 8.17
CA ASN A 76 1.44 5.85 9.12
C ASN A 76 0.77 5.86 10.50
N GLU A 77 0.32 7.02 10.99
CA GLU A 77 -0.46 7.11 12.23
C GLU A 77 -1.76 6.30 12.20
N ARG A 78 -2.44 6.28 11.06
CA ARG A 78 -3.65 5.47 10.90
C ARG A 78 -3.30 3.97 10.88
N VAL A 79 -2.21 3.59 10.23
CA VAL A 79 -1.67 2.21 10.23
C VAL A 79 -1.36 1.75 11.65
N HIS A 80 -0.66 2.56 12.46
CA HIS A 80 -0.35 2.23 13.85
C HIS A 80 -1.62 2.03 14.69
N ARG A 81 -2.62 2.90 14.56
CA ARG A 81 -3.91 2.73 15.27
C ARG A 81 -4.61 1.41 14.91
N ILE A 82 -4.53 1.00 13.65
CA ILE A 82 -5.08 -0.29 13.21
C ILE A 82 -4.26 -1.44 13.81
N ALA A 83 -2.93 -1.33 13.83
CA ALA A 83 -2.05 -2.33 14.44
C ALA A 83 -2.34 -2.51 15.94
N ASP A 84 -2.57 -1.42 16.68
CA ASP A 84 -2.93 -1.47 18.10
C ASP A 84 -4.26 -2.21 18.34
N ILE A 85 -5.27 -1.97 17.49
CA ILE A 85 -6.56 -2.69 17.54
C ILE A 85 -6.33 -4.18 17.30
N ILE A 86 -5.49 -4.53 16.32
CA ILE A 86 -5.14 -5.91 16.00
C ILE A 86 -4.47 -6.57 17.20
N GLN A 87 -3.41 -5.96 17.74
CA GLN A 87 -2.65 -6.51 18.86
C GLN A 87 -3.52 -6.71 20.10
N THR A 88 -4.39 -5.75 20.40
CA THR A 88 -5.30 -5.83 21.57
C THR A 88 -6.35 -6.93 21.40
N SER A 89 -6.80 -7.17 20.16
CA SER A 89 -7.89 -8.10 19.87
C SER A 89 -7.39 -9.51 19.51
N TRP A 90 -6.09 -9.68 19.26
CA TRP A 90 -5.50 -10.88 18.67
C TRP A 90 -5.87 -12.15 19.40
N ASP A 91 -5.47 -12.28 20.67
CA ASP A 91 -5.68 -13.50 21.46
C ASP A 91 -7.17 -13.84 21.61
N THR A 92 -8.02 -12.82 21.71
CA THR A 92 -9.47 -13.01 21.88
C THR A 92 -10.11 -13.53 20.60
N VAL A 93 -9.79 -12.92 19.46
CA VAL A 93 -10.30 -13.34 18.15
C VAL A 93 -9.74 -14.71 17.78
N GLU A 94 -8.44 -14.93 17.95
CA GLU A 94 -7.80 -16.20 17.64
C GLU A 94 -8.43 -17.34 18.45
N LYS A 95 -8.57 -17.19 19.76
CA LYS A 95 -9.22 -18.19 20.61
C LYS A 95 -10.64 -18.49 20.16
N ARG A 96 -11.42 -17.45 19.82
CA ARG A 96 -12.81 -17.62 19.35
C ARG A 96 -12.87 -18.36 18.02
N VAL A 97 -11.98 -18.04 17.08
CA VAL A 97 -11.89 -18.72 15.79
C VAL A 97 -11.52 -20.19 16.01
N GLN A 98 -10.55 -20.49 16.87
CA GLN A 98 -10.14 -21.86 17.19
C GLN A 98 -11.27 -22.67 17.84
N GLU A 99 -12.03 -22.08 18.78
CA GLU A 99 -13.22 -22.71 19.39
C GLU A 99 -14.30 -23.08 18.36
N ILE A 100 -14.52 -22.22 17.36
CA ILE A 100 -15.51 -22.45 16.31
C ILE A 100 -14.98 -23.43 15.27
N ALA A 101 -13.77 -23.23 14.77
CA ALA A 101 -13.17 -24.14 13.79
C ALA A 101 -13.05 -25.56 14.33
N GLY A 102 -12.74 -25.70 15.63
CA GLY A 102 -12.50 -26.99 16.28
C GLY A 102 -11.20 -27.62 15.80
N PRO A 103 -10.82 -28.78 16.36
CA PRO A 103 -9.68 -29.53 15.86
C PRO A 103 -10.02 -30.16 14.50
N LEU A 104 -9.21 -29.91 13.49
CA LEU A 104 -9.18 -30.73 12.27
C LEU A 104 -7.95 -31.66 12.36
N GLU A 105 -8.19 -32.98 12.36
CA GLU A 105 -7.11 -33.98 12.38
C GLU A 105 -6.25 -33.91 11.11
N ALA A 106 -6.87 -33.55 9.97
CA ALA A 106 -6.21 -33.28 8.71
C ALA A 106 -6.97 -32.18 7.94
N ILE A 107 -6.24 -31.41 7.12
CA ILE A 107 -6.83 -30.46 6.20
C ILE A 107 -7.40 -31.24 5.01
N PRO A 108 -8.70 -31.13 4.68
CA PRO A 108 -9.28 -31.85 3.55
C PRO A 108 -8.61 -31.49 2.22
N ASP A 109 -8.44 -32.46 1.33
CA ASP A 109 -7.83 -32.23 0.02
C ASP A 109 -8.79 -31.49 -0.94
N ASP A 110 -10.10 -31.66 -0.75
CA ASP A 110 -11.13 -31.03 -1.57
C ASP A 110 -11.59 -29.67 -0.97
N PRO A 111 -11.44 -28.54 -1.68
CA PRO A 111 -11.98 -27.25 -1.23
C PRO A 111 -13.51 -27.24 -1.06
N ALA A 112 -14.23 -28.17 -1.70
CA ALA A 112 -15.67 -28.33 -1.59
C ALA A 112 -16.09 -29.29 -0.46
N ASP A 113 -15.16 -29.73 0.39
CA ASP A 113 -15.45 -30.64 1.49
C ASP A 113 -16.56 -30.08 2.41
N PRO A 114 -17.63 -30.85 2.70
CA PRO A 114 -18.73 -30.42 3.56
C PRO A 114 -18.31 -29.94 4.96
N ALA A 115 -17.23 -30.49 5.52
CA ALA A 115 -16.70 -30.08 6.82
C ALA A 115 -16.12 -28.66 6.75
N LEU A 116 -15.39 -28.31 5.68
CA LEU A 116 -14.89 -26.96 5.46
C LEU A 116 -16.04 -25.97 5.24
N ALA A 117 -17.08 -26.37 4.50
CA ALA A 117 -18.26 -25.55 4.29
C ALA A 117 -18.99 -25.24 5.61
N GLU A 118 -19.15 -26.25 6.49
CA GLU A 118 -19.78 -26.07 7.79
C GLU A 118 -18.93 -25.21 8.74
N ILE A 119 -17.59 -25.38 8.74
CA ILE A 119 -16.69 -24.51 9.52
C ILE A 119 -16.82 -23.06 9.05
N ARG A 120 -16.79 -22.81 7.74
CA ARG A 120 -16.92 -21.46 7.18
C ARG A 120 -18.24 -20.82 7.60
N LYS A 121 -19.35 -21.56 7.46
CA LYS A 121 -20.67 -21.10 7.86
C LYS A 121 -20.71 -20.71 9.34
N ARG A 122 -20.18 -21.54 10.23
CA ARG A 122 -20.13 -21.27 11.67
C ARG A 122 -19.25 -20.05 12.00
N LEU A 123 -18.15 -19.85 11.29
CA LEU A 123 -17.27 -18.68 11.46
C LEU A 123 -17.92 -17.39 10.97
N ASP A 124 -18.60 -17.41 9.82
CA ASP A 124 -19.36 -16.26 9.30
C ASP A 124 -20.52 -15.90 10.26
N GLU A 125 -21.24 -16.89 10.76
CA GLU A 125 -22.30 -16.70 11.76
C GLU A 125 -21.72 -16.15 13.07
N GLY A 126 -20.61 -16.69 13.55
CA GLY A 126 -19.93 -16.24 14.76
C GLY A 126 -19.41 -14.80 14.64
N ALA A 127 -18.86 -14.42 13.49
CA ALA A 127 -18.41 -13.04 13.25
C ALA A 127 -19.60 -12.06 13.23
N ARG A 128 -20.70 -12.44 12.59
CA ARG A 128 -21.95 -11.66 12.57
C ARG A 128 -22.53 -11.47 13.97
N GLU A 129 -22.55 -12.52 14.78
CA GLU A 129 -23.01 -12.45 16.17
C GLU A 129 -22.11 -11.56 17.03
N SER A 130 -20.79 -11.68 16.86
CA SER A 130 -19.80 -10.89 17.61
C SER A 130 -19.90 -9.39 17.31
N ALA A 131 -20.28 -9.04 16.08
CA ALA A 131 -20.54 -7.66 15.68
C ALA A 131 -21.82 -7.08 16.28
N GLY A 132 -22.83 -7.92 16.52
CA GLY A 132 -24.12 -7.49 17.05
C GLY A 132 -24.75 -6.38 16.19
N PHE A 133 -25.09 -5.25 16.82
CA PHE A 133 -25.72 -4.11 16.15
C PHE A 133 -24.84 -3.42 15.10
N SER A 134 -23.51 -3.58 15.16
CA SER A 134 -22.60 -2.94 14.19
C SER A 134 -22.58 -3.68 12.84
N TYR A 135 -23.11 -4.90 12.77
CA TYR A 135 -23.09 -5.71 11.54
C TYR A 135 -23.80 -5.02 10.37
N ALA A 136 -24.94 -4.36 10.62
CA ALA A 136 -25.65 -3.62 9.59
C ALA A 136 -24.82 -2.44 9.06
N THR A 137 -24.09 -1.75 9.94
CA THR A 137 -23.16 -0.66 9.56
C THR A 137 -22.01 -1.21 8.73
N TYR A 138 -21.41 -2.34 9.12
CA TYR A 138 -20.39 -3.03 8.36
C TYR A 138 -20.85 -3.36 6.93
N VAL A 139 -22.04 -3.96 6.78
CA VAL A 139 -22.61 -4.29 5.46
C VAL A 139 -22.86 -3.03 4.62
N ARG A 140 -23.35 -1.94 5.22
CA ARG A 140 -23.54 -0.65 4.51
C ARG A 140 -22.23 -0.08 3.99
N LEU A 141 -21.17 -0.12 4.79
CA LEU A 141 -19.84 0.34 4.35
C LEU A 141 -19.33 -0.51 3.20
N LYS A 142 -19.55 -1.84 3.25
CA LYS A 142 -19.17 -2.74 2.15
C LYS A 142 -19.92 -2.40 0.87
N LEU A 143 -21.23 -2.18 0.96
CA LEU A 143 -22.05 -1.79 -0.19
C LEU A 143 -21.56 -0.49 -0.81
N SER A 144 -21.29 0.54 -0.01
CA SER A 144 -20.71 1.79 -0.51
C SER A 144 -19.40 1.55 -1.26
N GLY A 145 -18.45 0.81 -0.65
CA GLY A 145 -17.17 0.52 -1.29
C GLY A 145 -17.30 -0.31 -2.59
N VAL A 146 -18.21 -1.27 -2.62
CA VAL A 146 -18.47 -2.09 -3.83
C VAL A 146 -19.11 -1.25 -4.94
N ILE A 147 -20.03 -0.34 -4.59
CA ILE A 147 -20.67 0.56 -5.56
C ILE A 147 -19.67 1.58 -6.10
N ASP A 148 -18.78 2.11 -5.25
CA ASP A 148 -17.69 2.99 -5.68
C ASP A 148 -16.73 2.26 -6.63
N ARG A 149 -16.39 0.99 -6.33
CA ARG A 149 -15.59 0.14 -7.24
C ARG A 149 -16.32 -0.14 -8.55
N TYR A 150 -17.63 -0.45 -8.52
CA TYR A 150 -18.44 -0.63 -9.72
C TYR A 150 -18.37 0.63 -10.60
N ALA A 151 -18.55 1.80 -10.00
CA ALA A 151 -18.47 3.06 -10.71
C ALA A 151 -17.08 3.33 -11.31
N ALA A 152 -16.02 2.99 -10.58
CA ALA A 152 -14.65 3.05 -11.09
C ALA A 152 -14.44 2.11 -12.29
N THR A 153 -14.98 0.88 -12.23
CA THR A 153 -14.98 -0.07 -13.35
C THR A 153 -15.68 0.52 -14.58
N ALA A 154 -16.83 1.16 -14.41
CA ALA A 154 -17.55 1.81 -15.50
C ALA A 154 -16.74 2.93 -16.15
N CYS A 155 -16.10 3.78 -15.32
CA CYS A 155 -15.23 4.85 -15.81
C CYS A 155 -14.03 4.28 -16.59
N ALA A 156 -13.37 3.26 -16.04
CA ALA A 156 -12.22 2.63 -16.68
C ALA A 156 -12.59 1.93 -18.00
N ALA A 157 -13.71 1.20 -18.04
CA ALA A 157 -14.20 0.53 -19.23
C ALA A 157 -14.59 1.50 -20.37
N CYS A 158 -14.94 2.73 -20.02
CA CYS A 158 -15.27 3.79 -20.99
C CYS A 158 -14.11 4.79 -21.19
N GLU A 159 -12.93 4.51 -20.62
CA GLU A 159 -11.74 5.37 -20.68
C GLU A 159 -12.00 6.84 -20.22
N LEU A 160 -12.88 7.02 -19.24
CA LEU A 160 -13.22 8.34 -18.72
C LEU A 160 -12.10 8.85 -17.80
N PRO A 161 -11.50 10.02 -18.06
CA PRO A 161 -10.48 10.58 -17.17
C PRO A 161 -11.04 10.79 -15.75
N PRO A 162 -10.33 10.39 -14.67
CA PRO A 162 -10.86 10.39 -13.30
C PRO A 162 -11.44 11.73 -12.82
N ASP A 163 -10.79 12.83 -13.22
CA ASP A 163 -11.15 14.21 -12.83
C ASP A 163 -12.08 14.91 -13.86
N SER A 164 -12.64 14.16 -14.80
CA SER A 164 -13.59 14.70 -15.78
C SER A 164 -15.01 14.78 -15.22
N THR A 165 -15.80 15.71 -15.76
CA THR A 165 -17.25 15.78 -15.50
C THR A 165 -17.98 14.52 -15.95
N HIS A 166 -17.48 13.83 -16.97
CA HIS A 166 -18.02 12.55 -17.45
C HIS A 166 -17.83 11.45 -16.40
N ALA A 167 -16.63 11.30 -15.86
CA ALA A 167 -16.38 10.35 -14.78
C ALA A 167 -17.19 10.69 -13.52
N LEU A 168 -17.33 11.98 -13.19
CA LEU A 168 -18.19 12.42 -12.10
C LEU A 168 -19.66 12.01 -12.34
N LEU A 169 -20.20 12.25 -13.55
CA LEU A 169 -21.55 11.85 -13.92
C LEU A 169 -21.73 10.34 -13.83
N ALA A 170 -20.82 9.55 -14.40
CA ALA A 170 -20.88 8.09 -14.36
C ALA A 170 -20.90 7.57 -12.90
N ARG A 171 -20.05 8.11 -12.01
CA ARG A 171 -20.07 7.78 -10.58
C ARG A 171 -21.40 8.12 -9.92
N SER A 172 -21.95 9.30 -10.19
CA SER A 172 -23.26 9.70 -9.67
C SER A 172 -24.41 8.84 -10.21
N VAL A 173 -24.37 8.46 -11.49
CA VAL A 173 -25.36 7.58 -12.14
C VAL A 173 -25.37 6.20 -11.50
N VAL A 174 -24.20 5.57 -11.32
CA VAL A 174 -24.11 4.25 -10.67
C VAL A 174 -24.61 4.33 -9.22
N ARG A 175 -24.31 5.41 -8.49
CA ARG A 175 -24.83 5.62 -7.14
C ARG A 175 -26.35 5.78 -7.10
N CYS A 176 -26.93 6.64 -7.94
CA CYS A 176 -28.38 6.81 -8.04
C CYS A 176 -29.10 5.54 -8.50
N TRP A 177 -28.48 4.77 -9.41
CA TRP A 177 -28.97 3.46 -9.81
C TRP A 177 -29.02 2.50 -8.62
N ALA A 178 -27.94 2.42 -7.83
CA ALA A 178 -27.90 1.58 -6.65
C ALA A 178 -28.94 1.96 -5.58
N GLU A 179 -29.21 3.27 -5.41
CA GLU A 179 -30.31 3.76 -4.56
C GLU A 179 -31.68 3.27 -5.06
N ARG A 180 -31.93 3.36 -6.37
CA ARG A 180 -33.16 2.88 -7.01
C ARG A 180 -33.34 1.36 -6.89
N GLU A 181 -32.23 0.61 -6.94
CA GLU A 181 -32.17 -0.84 -6.74
C GLU A 181 -32.17 -1.25 -5.25
N GLN A 182 -32.48 -0.30 -4.34
CA GLN A 182 -32.64 -0.55 -2.90
C GLN A 182 -31.37 -1.06 -2.20
N LEU A 183 -30.19 -0.81 -2.78
CA LEU A 183 -28.92 -1.24 -2.19
C LEU A 183 -28.53 -0.43 -0.96
N PHE A 184 -29.09 0.77 -0.76
CA PHE A 184 -28.86 1.60 0.42
C PHE A 184 -29.99 1.60 1.46
N GLU A 185 -30.92 0.64 1.38
CA GLU A 185 -32.03 0.51 2.34
C GLU A 185 -31.54 0.44 3.79
N GLN A 186 -32.10 1.31 4.63
CA GLN A 186 -31.66 1.51 6.01
C GLN A 186 -32.43 0.61 6.98
N GLN A 187 -32.23 -0.69 6.87
CA GLN A 187 -32.83 -1.68 7.76
C GLN A 187 -31.83 -2.18 8.83
N MET A 188 -32.34 -2.72 9.93
CA MET A 188 -31.53 -3.32 11.01
C MET A 188 -30.83 -4.60 10.57
N LYS A 189 -31.37 -5.30 9.56
CA LYS A 189 -30.76 -6.48 8.94
C LYS A 189 -30.57 -6.18 7.45
N PRO A 190 -29.46 -6.61 6.84
CA PRO A 190 -29.28 -6.51 5.40
C PRO A 190 -30.41 -7.21 4.62
N THR A 191 -30.82 -6.62 3.51
CA THR A 191 -31.83 -7.20 2.62
C THR A 191 -31.23 -8.35 1.79
N PRO A 192 -32.04 -9.29 1.27
CA PRO A 192 -31.55 -10.32 0.36
C PRO A 192 -30.85 -9.75 -0.88
N ARG A 193 -31.35 -8.64 -1.43
CA ARG A 193 -30.76 -7.94 -2.57
C ARG A 193 -29.37 -7.37 -2.27
N GLN A 194 -29.18 -6.77 -1.08
CA GLN A 194 -27.88 -6.29 -0.62
C GLN A 194 -26.87 -7.43 -0.48
N LEU A 195 -27.29 -8.56 0.10
CA LEU A 195 -26.42 -9.72 0.27
C LEU A 195 -26.05 -10.36 -1.08
N ASP A 196 -27.01 -10.52 -1.98
CA ASP A 196 -26.76 -11.02 -3.34
C ASP A 196 -25.79 -10.12 -4.12
N PHE A 197 -25.95 -8.80 -4.02
CA PHE A 197 -25.05 -7.85 -4.68
C PHE A 197 -23.61 -7.97 -4.15
N LEU A 198 -23.44 -8.09 -2.83
CA LEU A 198 -22.12 -8.33 -2.24
C LEU A 198 -21.51 -9.68 -2.67
N ILE A 199 -22.31 -10.74 -2.74
CA ILE A 199 -21.84 -12.05 -3.25
C ILE A 199 -21.29 -11.93 -4.68
N GLY A 200 -21.94 -11.11 -5.52
CA GLY A 200 -21.52 -10.91 -6.91
C GLY A 200 -20.29 -10.02 -7.09
N PHE A 201 -20.10 -8.98 -6.25
CA PHE A 201 -19.18 -7.88 -6.56
C PHE A 201 -18.19 -7.50 -5.45
N ASP A 202 -18.29 -8.07 -4.24
CA ASP A 202 -17.38 -7.74 -3.14
C ASP A 202 -16.02 -8.45 -3.23
N LEU A 203 -15.32 -8.18 -4.33
CA LEU A 203 -13.96 -8.69 -4.54
C LEU A 203 -12.97 -8.08 -3.53
N GLY A 204 -13.26 -6.87 -3.05
CA GLY A 204 -12.47 -6.18 -2.03
C GLY A 204 -12.39 -6.96 -0.71
N TYR A 205 -13.45 -7.66 -0.31
CA TYR A 205 -13.38 -8.59 0.82
C TYR A 205 -12.38 -9.73 0.58
N GLY A 206 -12.39 -10.30 -0.62
CA GLY A 206 -11.41 -11.31 -1.03
C GLY A 206 -9.97 -10.77 -0.97
N GLU A 207 -9.73 -9.57 -1.50
CA GLU A 207 -8.41 -8.92 -1.45
C GLU A 207 -7.93 -8.70 -0.02
N ARG A 208 -8.77 -8.12 0.85
CA ARG A 208 -8.42 -7.89 2.26
C ARG A 208 -8.13 -9.18 3.00
N ARG A 209 -8.88 -10.26 2.70
CA ARG A 209 -8.64 -11.59 3.27
C ARG A 209 -7.28 -12.14 2.86
N LEU A 210 -6.95 -12.11 1.58
CA LEU A 210 -5.69 -12.63 1.08
C LEU A 210 -4.51 -11.83 1.60
N ARG A 211 -4.62 -10.49 1.64
CA ARG A 211 -3.62 -9.62 2.27
C ARG A 211 -3.46 -9.95 3.76
N PHE A 212 -4.55 -10.17 4.49
CA PHE A 212 -4.47 -10.58 5.89
C PHE A 212 -3.70 -11.90 6.08
N VAL A 213 -3.83 -12.86 5.15
CA VAL A 213 -3.06 -14.11 5.17
C VAL A 213 -1.59 -13.86 4.84
N ILE A 214 -1.30 -13.01 3.85
CA ILE A 214 0.07 -12.57 3.50
C ILE A 214 0.75 -11.92 4.72
N ASP A 215 0.05 -11.07 5.45
CA ASP A 215 0.55 -10.43 6.67
C ASP A 215 0.94 -11.49 7.72
N GLY A 216 0.22 -12.61 7.78
CA GLY A 216 0.56 -13.72 8.67
C GLY A 216 1.84 -14.45 8.27
N LEU A 217 2.03 -14.67 6.98
CA LEU A 217 3.27 -15.24 6.45
C LEU A 217 4.46 -14.30 6.68
N ASN A 218 4.25 -12.99 6.59
CA ASN A 218 5.30 -12.00 6.86
C ASN A 218 5.85 -12.15 8.29
N ASN A 219 4.99 -12.43 9.27
CA ASN A 219 5.40 -12.61 10.67
C ASN A 219 6.29 -13.84 10.90
N TRP A 220 6.41 -14.75 9.92
CA TRP A 220 7.25 -15.94 10.04
C TRP A 220 8.66 -15.78 9.48
N TYR A 221 8.98 -14.71 8.74
CA TYR A 221 10.33 -14.50 8.20
C TYR A 221 11.45 -14.49 9.25
N PRO A 222 11.27 -13.90 10.46
CA PRO A 222 12.27 -13.97 11.52
C PRO A 222 12.56 -15.39 12.03
N HIS A 223 11.67 -16.34 11.74
CA HIS A 223 11.76 -17.74 12.16
C HIS A 223 12.00 -18.71 11.00
N ALA A 224 12.12 -18.20 9.78
CA ALA A 224 12.21 -19.02 8.58
C ALA A 224 13.39 -20.00 8.64
N GLY A 225 13.11 -21.28 8.36
CA GLY A 225 14.09 -22.38 8.41
C GLY A 225 14.47 -22.88 9.81
N LYS A 226 13.90 -22.31 10.89
CA LYS A 226 14.01 -22.87 12.24
C LYS A 226 13.08 -24.08 12.40
N GLU A 227 13.30 -24.88 13.44
CA GLU A 227 12.44 -26.03 13.76
C GLU A 227 10.96 -25.60 13.83
N GLY A 228 10.11 -26.32 13.10
CA GLY A 228 8.67 -26.06 13.00
C GLY A 228 8.25 -24.84 12.17
N TYR A 229 9.17 -24.23 11.41
CA TYR A 229 8.87 -23.13 10.47
C TYR A 229 9.32 -23.48 9.05
N PRO A 230 8.57 -23.06 8.01
CA PRO A 230 8.98 -23.23 6.62
C PRO A 230 10.26 -22.43 6.31
N SER A 231 10.98 -22.82 5.27
CA SER A 231 12.14 -22.07 4.76
C SER A 231 11.70 -20.72 4.15
N ARG A 232 12.64 -19.78 4.01
CA ARG A 232 12.35 -18.48 3.35
C ARG A 232 11.80 -18.69 1.94
N GLU A 233 12.34 -19.64 1.19
CA GLU A 233 11.87 -19.97 -0.17
C GLU A 233 10.43 -20.50 -0.17
N GLN A 234 10.07 -21.35 0.79
CA GLN A 234 8.70 -21.86 0.94
C GLN A 234 7.71 -20.74 1.30
N ILE A 235 8.08 -19.82 2.20
CA ILE A 235 7.27 -18.64 2.53
C ILE A 235 7.09 -17.75 1.29
N ASN A 236 8.17 -17.49 0.54
CA ASN A 236 8.13 -16.68 -0.67
C ASN A 236 7.19 -17.28 -1.72
N ALA A 237 7.25 -18.59 -1.95
CA ALA A 237 6.39 -19.26 -2.93
C ALA A 237 4.90 -19.14 -2.57
N ALA A 238 4.54 -19.35 -1.30
CA ALA A 238 3.17 -19.17 -0.82
C ALA A 238 2.70 -17.71 -0.95
N LYS A 239 3.55 -16.74 -0.58
CA LYS A 239 3.25 -15.32 -0.75
C LYS A 239 3.08 -14.90 -2.21
N GLY A 240 3.97 -15.35 -3.10
CA GLY A 240 3.87 -15.08 -4.54
C GLY A 240 2.53 -15.57 -5.10
N ARG A 241 2.09 -16.77 -4.69
CA ARG A 241 0.79 -17.31 -5.10
C ARG A 241 -0.41 -16.50 -4.58
N LEU A 242 -0.35 -16.05 -3.32
CA LEU A 242 -1.38 -15.21 -2.71
C LEU A 242 -1.44 -13.82 -3.36
N TRP A 243 -0.30 -13.20 -3.65
CA TRP A 243 -0.25 -11.92 -4.38
C TRP A 243 -0.78 -12.05 -5.80
N GLY A 244 -0.46 -13.14 -6.50
CA GLY A 244 -1.07 -13.46 -7.79
C GLY A 244 -2.59 -13.53 -7.71
N ALA A 245 -3.13 -14.17 -6.67
CA ALA A 245 -4.57 -14.21 -6.43
C ALA A 245 -5.19 -12.82 -6.12
N VAL A 246 -4.49 -11.96 -5.37
CA VAL A 246 -4.91 -10.56 -5.16
C VAL A 246 -4.98 -9.82 -6.51
N GLY A 247 -3.98 -10.01 -7.38
CA GLY A 247 -3.99 -9.46 -8.74
C GLY A 247 -5.20 -9.92 -9.55
N THR A 248 -5.49 -11.22 -9.55
CA THR A 248 -6.67 -11.78 -10.25
C THR A 248 -7.98 -11.15 -9.79
N LEU A 249 -8.17 -10.92 -8.49
CA LEU A 249 -9.38 -10.26 -7.97
C LEU A 249 -9.48 -8.80 -8.44
N ARG A 250 -8.37 -8.07 -8.49
CA ARG A 250 -8.33 -6.68 -8.97
C ARG A 250 -8.66 -6.57 -10.45
N ASP A 251 -8.07 -7.46 -11.25
CA ASP A 251 -8.21 -7.51 -12.71
C ASP A 251 -9.63 -7.92 -13.13
N ALA A 252 -10.34 -8.68 -12.30
CA ALA A 252 -11.71 -9.09 -12.60
C ALA A 252 -12.67 -7.89 -12.75
N MET A 253 -12.41 -6.78 -12.04
CA MET A 253 -13.18 -5.54 -12.11
C MET A 253 -12.28 -4.31 -12.31
N SER A 254 -11.23 -4.42 -13.13
CA SER A 254 -10.37 -3.27 -13.44
C SER A 254 -10.96 -2.35 -14.51
N GLY A 255 -11.99 -2.80 -15.24
CA GLY A 255 -12.50 -2.14 -16.44
C GLY A 255 -11.72 -2.47 -17.71
N SER A 256 -10.62 -3.22 -17.61
CA SER A 256 -9.80 -3.68 -18.73
C SER A 256 -9.99 -5.17 -19.00
N GLY A 257 -9.70 -5.60 -20.23
CA GLY A 257 -9.79 -7.03 -20.60
C GLY A 257 -11.20 -7.58 -20.47
N PHE A 258 -12.22 -6.76 -20.73
CA PHE A 258 -13.58 -7.19 -20.96
C PHE A 258 -13.72 -7.67 -22.42
N ASP A 259 -14.66 -8.58 -22.63
CA ASP A 259 -15.02 -9.00 -23.99
C ASP A 259 -15.73 -7.88 -24.75
N GLU A 260 -15.87 -8.05 -26.06
CA GLU A 260 -16.48 -7.06 -26.94
C GLU A 260 -17.93 -6.74 -26.55
N THR A 261 -18.67 -7.73 -26.04
CA THR A 261 -20.07 -7.58 -25.62
C THR A 261 -20.20 -6.65 -24.42
N LEU A 262 -19.39 -6.88 -23.37
CA LEU A 262 -19.41 -6.08 -22.16
C LEU A 262 -18.85 -4.67 -22.41
N THR A 263 -17.77 -4.55 -23.19
CA THR A 263 -17.22 -3.23 -23.59
C THR A 263 -18.24 -2.42 -24.39
N THR A 264 -18.97 -3.05 -25.30
CA THR A 264 -20.06 -2.38 -26.05
C THR A 264 -21.19 -1.96 -25.13
N SER A 265 -21.53 -2.77 -24.13
CA SER A 265 -22.58 -2.47 -23.16
C SER A 265 -22.22 -1.24 -22.31
N TYR A 266 -20.97 -1.14 -21.85
CA TYR A 266 -20.45 0.04 -21.16
C TYR A 266 -20.48 1.29 -22.04
N SER A 267 -19.94 1.19 -23.27
CA SER A 267 -19.88 2.30 -24.22
C SER A 267 -21.28 2.79 -24.63
N SER A 268 -22.26 1.90 -24.68
CA SER A 268 -23.67 2.24 -24.98
C SER A 268 -24.37 2.88 -23.78
N CYS A 269 -23.97 2.52 -22.55
CA CYS A 269 -24.51 3.09 -21.33
C CYS A 269 -23.93 4.48 -21.03
N PHE A 270 -22.65 4.70 -21.34
CA PHE A 270 -21.91 5.93 -21.09
C PHE A 270 -21.21 6.46 -22.35
N PRO A 271 -21.95 6.76 -23.43
CA PRO A 271 -21.36 7.31 -24.64
C PRO A 271 -20.86 8.73 -24.37
N ILE A 272 -19.57 9.01 -24.60
CA ILE A 272 -18.94 10.29 -24.25
C ILE A 272 -19.71 11.48 -24.84
N GLU A 273 -20.03 11.44 -26.14
CA GLU A 273 -20.79 12.51 -26.80
C GLU A 273 -22.21 12.65 -26.20
N GLY A 274 -22.91 11.53 -26.00
CA GLY A 274 -24.27 11.54 -25.45
C GLY A 274 -24.35 12.03 -24.01
N MET A 275 -23.35 11.73 -23.18
CA MET A 275 -23.21 12.28 -21.83
C MET A 275 -22.98 13.80 -21.86
N GLY A 276 -22.16 14.29 -22.79
CA GLY A 276 -21.94 15.71 -23.01
C GLY A 276 -23.23 16.45 -23.38
N GLU A 277 -23.97 15.94 -24.37
CA GLU A 277 -25.27 16.49 -24.79
C GLU A 277 -26.30 16.46 -23.66
N PHE A 278 -26.34 15.36 -22.90
CA PHE A 278 -27.20 15.25 -21.72
C PHE A 278 -26.90 16.36 -20.72
N MET A 279 -25.64 16.51 -20.29
CA MET A 279 -25.25 17.55 -19.33
C MET A 279 -25.56 18.96 -19.83
N GLN A 280 -25.41 19.23 -21.13
CA GLN A 280 -25.77 20.53 -21.71
C GLN A 280 -27.27 20.81 -21.66
N ARG A 281 -28.10 19.78 -21.87
CA ARG A 281 -29.57 19.91 -21.94
C ARG A 281 -30.24 19.90 -20.58
N THR A 282 -29.82 19.02 -19.68
CA THR A 282 -30.49 18.75 -18.38
C THR A 282 -29.66 19.19 -17.18
N GLY A 283 -28.40 19.59 -17.38
CA GLY A 283 -27.46 19.80 -16.29
C GLY A 283 -26.92 18.50 -15.70
N PHE A 284 -26.29 18.61 -14.55
CA PHE A 284 -25.73 17.47 -13.82
C PHE A 284 -26.84 16.77 -13.00
N ASP A 285 -27.66 15.96 -13.68
CA ASP A 285 -28.79 15.22 -13.08
C ASP A 285 -28.66 13.70 -13.31
N ALA A 286 -28.02 13.02 -12.36
CA ALA A 286 -27.82 11.58 -12.44
C ALA A 286 -29.14 10.78 -12.34
N ALA A 287 -30.14 11.28 -11.62
CA ALA A 287 -31.42 10.60 -11.47
C ALA A 287 -32.19 10.58 -12.79
N ALA A 288 -32.21 11.70 -13.52
CA ALA A 288 -32.78 11.77 -14.86
C ALA A 288 -32.04 10.88 -15.86
N TYR A 289 -30.72 10.76 -15.76
CA TYR A 289 -29.93 9.84 -16.59
C TYR A 289 -30.32 8.38 -16.31
N VAL A 290 -30.37 7.97 -15.03
CA VAL A 290 -30.82 6.63 -14.63
C VAL A 290 -32.24 6.35 -15.14
N GLN A 291 -33.13 7.34 -15.14
CA GLN A 291 -34.49 7.18 -15.67
C GLN A 291 -34.50 6.92 -17.18
N GLN A 292 -33.62 7.58 -17.95
CA GLN A 292 -33.51 7.41 -19.41
C GLN A 292 -32.82 6.09 -19.80
N HIS A 293 -31.95 5.56 -18.94
CA HIS A 293 -31.07 4.43 -19.24
C HIS A 293 -31.26 3.20 -18.34
N SER A 294 -32.39 3.08 -17.62
CA SER A 294 -32.55 2.04 -16.59
C SER A 294 -32.45 0.60 -17.10
N GLU A 295 -32.99 0.31 -18.29
CA GLU A 295 -32.89 -1.03 -18.87
C GLU A 295 -31.44 -1.41 -19.15
N VAL A 296 -30.67 -0.48 -19.74
CA VAL A 296 -29.25 -0.68 -20.06
C VAL A 296 -28.42 -0.85 -18.78
N LEU A 297 -28.67 -0.04 -17.75
CA LEU A 297 -27.98 -0.15 -16.45
C LEU A 297 -28.23 -1.50 -15.78
N ASN A 298 -29.47 -2.00 -15.80
CA ASN A 298 -29.82 -3.29 -15.22
C ASN A 298 -29.20 -4.46 -16.00
N SER A 299 -29.21 -4.39 -17.33
CA SER A 299 -28.53 -5.36 -18.17
C SER A 299 -27.00 -5.34 -17.96
N LEU A 300 -26.43 -4.16 -17.72
CA LEU A 300 -24.99 -4.00 -17.46
C LEU A 300 -24.58 -4.68 -16.15
N GLU A 301 -25.40 -4.62 -15.08
CA GLU A 301 -25.12 -5.36 -13.84
C GLU A 301 -25.03 -6.86 -14.11
N LEU A 302 -26.00 -7.41 -14.85
CA LEU A 302 -26.04 -8.84 -15.15
C LEU A 302 -24.84 -9.27 -16.00
N ALA A 303 -24.51 -8.50 -17.04
CA ALA A 303 -23.37 -8.77 -17.91
C ALA A 303 -22.03 -8.68 -17.16
N LEU A 304 -21.87 -7.68 -16.30
CA LEU A 304 -20.67 -7.56 -15.46
C LEU A 304 -20.57 -8.73 -14.48
N ARG A 305 -21.69 -9.12 -13.85
CA ARG A 305 -21.73 -10.27 -12.94
C ARG A 305 -21.30 -11.55 -13.64
N GLU A 306 -21.84 -11.81 -14.84
CA GLU A 306 -21.48 -12.99 -15.64
C GLU A 306 -19.99 -12.97 -16.01
N SER A 307 -19.45 -11.82 -16.42
CA SER A 307 -18.03 -11.67 -16.73
C SER A 307 -17.13 -11.95 -15.51
N VAL A 308 -17.48 -11.37 -14.34
CA VAL A 308 -16.73 -11.60 -13.09
C VAL A 308 -16.80 -13.06 -12.67
N GLN A 309 -17.98 -13.69 -12.72
CA GLN A 309 -18.16 -15.11 -12.40
C GLN A 309 -17.38 -16.01 -13.36
N GLY A 310 -17.37 -15.70 -14.66
CA GLY A 310 -16.59 -16.42 -15.66
C GLY A 310 -15.09 -16.35 -15.35
N LYS A 311 -14.56 -15.14 -15.13
CA LYS A 311 -13.15 -14.90 -14.77
C LYS A 311 -12.72 -15.60 -13.48
N LEU A 312 -13.62 -15.73 -12.51
CA LEU A 312 -13.32 -16.28 -11.18
C LEU A 312 -13.86 -17.71 -10.96
N SER A 313 -14.34 -18.38 -12.00
CA SER A 313 -15.04 -19.66 -11.90
C SER A 313 -14.23 -20.77 -11.21
N THR A 314 -12.93 -20.87 -11.50
CA THR A 314 -12.02 -21.86 -10.87
C THR A 314 -11.18 -21.25 -9.74
N PHE A 315 -11.25 -19.93 -9.54
CA PHE A 315 -10.32 -19.17 -8.69
C PHE A 315 -10.13 -19.76 -7.28
N THR A 316 -11.24 -20.07 -6.59
CA THR A 316 -11.17 -20.58 -5.22
C THR A 316 -10.59 -22.00 -5.17
N GLY A 317 -10.95 -22.84 -6.15
CA GLY A 317 -10.45 -24.21 -6.24
C GLY A 317 -8.95 -24.25 -6.55
N ASP A 318 -8.53 -23.50 -7.56
CA ASP A 318 -7.13 -23.41 -7.98
C ASP A 318 -6.27 -22.84 -6.86
N LEU A 319 -6.70 -21.74 -6.21
CA LEU A 319 -5.98 -21.16 -5.08
C LEU A 319 -5.81 -22.14 -3.92
N TYR A 320 -6.86 -22.90 -3.60
CA TYR A 320 -6.81 -23.89 -2.54
C TYR A 320 -5.85 -25.03 -2.88
N ALA A 321 -5.96 -25.60 -4.09
CA ALA A 321 -5.11 -26.69 -4.54
C ALA A 321 -3.64 -26.29 -4.59
N ASP A 322 -3.34 -25.10 -5.12
CA ASP A 322 -1.98 -24.57 -5.20
C ASP A 322 -1.37 -24.37 -3.81
N LEU A 323 -2.13 -23.79 -2.86
CA LEU A 323 -1.66 -23.62 -1.48
C LEU A 323 -1.51 -24.95 -0.75
N LEU A 324 -2.39 -25.91 -0.99
CA LEU A 324 -2.29 -27.25 -0.41
C LEU A 324 -0.99 -27.94 -0.88
N GLN A 325 -0.65 -27.80 -2.16
CA GLN A 325 0.59 -28.31 -2.73
C GLN A 325 1.81 -27.59 -2.16
N LEU A 326 1.83 -26.25 -2.17
CA LEU A 326 2.94 -25.43 -1.71
C LEU A 326 3.25 -25.65 -0.22
N THR A 327 2.22 -25.92 0.58
CA THR A 327 2.34 -26.15 2.02
C THR A 327 2.49 -27.62 2.39
N GLY A 328 2.55 -28.54 1.41
CA GLY A 328 2.55 -29.99 1.64
C GLY A 328 3.67 -30.49 2.56
N GLY A 329 4.84 -29.86 2.50
CA GLY A 329 6.00 -30.20 3.34
C GLY A 329 6.12 -29.39 4.64
N TRP A 330 5.13 -28.56 4.98
CA TRP A 330 5.14 -27.79 6.21
C TRP A 330 4.64 -28.64 7.39
N GLU A 331 5.02 -28.26 8.60
CA GLU A 331 4.44 -28.84 9.81
C GLU A 331 2.93 -28.62 9.84
N SER A 332 2.16 -29.63 10.26
CA SER A 332 0.69 -29.58 10.32
C SER A 332 0.17 -28.37 11.11
N SER A 333 0.87 -27.97 12.16
CA SER A 333 0.55 -26.79 12.97
C SER A 333 0.58 -25.49 12.16
N ARG A 334 1.58 -25.31 11.27
CA ARG A 334 1.70 -24.13 10.39
C ARG A 334 0.67 -24.11 9.28
N ARG A 335 0.39 -25.29 8.69
CA ARG A 335 -0.68 -25.42 7.69
C ARG A 335 -2.03 -25.05 8.32
N TRP A 336 -2.25 -25.51 9.55
CA TRP A 336 -3.43 -25.19 10.33
C TRP A 336 -3.54 -23.70 10.66
N GLU A 337 -2.47 -23.07 11.15
CA GLU A 337 -2.43 -21.64 11.46
C GLU A 337 -2.80 -20.79 10.22
N LEU A 338 -2.27 -21.14 9.04
CA LEU A 338 -2.59 -20.47 7.79
C LEU A 338 -4.08 -20.62 7.40
N LEU A 339 -4.62 -21.83 7.49
CA LEU A 339 -6.01 -22.12 7.17
C LEU A 339 -6.97 -21.41 8.14
N VAL A 340 -6.70 -21.50 9.45
CA VAL A 340 -7.46 -20.81 10.50
C VAL A 340 -7.44 -19.31 10.27
N ARG A 341 -6.30 -18.74 9.89
CA ARG A 341 -6.19 -17.31 9.56
C ARG A 341 -7.07 -16.91 8.37
N TYR A 342 -7.10 -17.73 7.32
CA TYR A 342 -7.97 -17.51 6.16
C TYR A 342 -9.46 -17.63 6.52
N LEU A 343 -9.84 -18.67 7.24
CA LEU A 343 -11.23 -18.95 7.62
C LEU A 343 -11.75 -17.98 8.69
N GLY A 344 -10.90 -17.56 9.62
CA GLY A 344 -11.22 -16.64 10.71
C GLY A 344 -11.25 -15.16 10.33
N PHE A 345 -10.88 -14.83 9.08
CA PHE A 345 -10.90 -13.47 8.57
C PHE A 345 -12.24 -12.70 8.75
N PRO A 346 -13.44 -13.31 8.69
CA PRO A 346 -14.70 -12.57 8.91
C PRO A 346 -14.72 -11.80 10.24
N PHE A 347 -14.13 -12.34 11.32
CA PHE A 347 -14.03 -11.65 12.61
C PHE A 347 -13.18 -10.37 12.50
N TRP A 348 -12.08 -10.46 11.77
CA TRP A 348 -11.17 -9.34 11.55
C TRP A 348 -11.77 -8.30 10.62
N ASP A 349 -12.46 -8.70 9.55
CA ASP A 349 -13.05 -7.75 8.61
C ASP A 349 -14.15 -6.93 9.26
N VAL A 350 -15.02 -7.58 10.06
CA VAL A 350 -16.09 -6.85 10.76
C VAL A 350 -15.55 -5.87 11.80
N LEU A 351 -14.41 -6.18 12.42
CA LEU A 351 -13.74 -5.30 13.38
C LEU A 351 -13.00 -4.14 12.69
N LEU A 352 -12.23 -4.43 11.64
CA LEU A 352 -11.25 -3.51 11.08
C LEU A 352 -11.77 -2.71 9.89
N TYR A 353 -12.59 -3.33 9.04
CA TYR A 353 -13.06 -2.68 7.81
C TYR A 353 -13.85 -1.40 8.08
N PRO A 354 -14.73 -1.30 9.09
CA PRO A 354 -15.42 -0.04 9.38
C PRO A 354 -14.47 1.11 9.72
N VAL A 355 -13.37 0.83 10.43
CA VAL A 355 -12.34 1.82 10.75
C VAL A 355 -11.56 2.20 9.48
N GLN A 356 -11.19 1.22 8.66
CA GLN A 356 -10.45 1.44 7.40
C GLN A 356 -11.26 2.25 6.38
N ALA A 357 -12.52 1.88 6.16
CA ALA A 357 -13.41 2.52 5.19
C ALA A 357 -13.69 4.00 5.52
N LEU A 358 -13.74 4.36 6.81
CA LEU A 358 -13.98 5.75 7.24
C LEU A 358 -12.71 6.59 7.35
N SER A 359 -11.54 5.95 7.33
CA SER A 359 -10.25 6.64 7.55
C SER A 359 -9.43 6.82 6.26
N ASP A 360 -9.98 6.41 5.12
CA ASP A 360 -9.32 6.38 3.79
C ASP A 360 -7.94 5.69 3.84
N VAL A 361 -7.85 4.65 4.68
CA VAL A 361 -6.64 3.82 4.82
C VAL A 361 -6.83 2.59 3.95
N GLY A 362 -6.33 2.69 2.72
CA GLY A 362 -6.28 1.53 1.83
C GLY A 362 -5.22 0.51 2.26
N GLU A 363 -4.01 0.97 2.58
CA GLU A 363 -2.85 0.11 2.85
C GLU A 363 -2.42 0.09 4.32
N ARG A 364 -1.92 -1.07 4.76
CA ARG A 364 -1.53 -1.41 6.13
C ARG A 364 -0.01 -1.41 6.36
N ASP A 365 0.75 -1.06 5.34
CA ASP A 365 2.20 -1.08 5.40
C ASP A 365 2.69 0.30 5.84
N HIS A 366 3.43 0.31 6.95
CA HIS A 366 4.14 1.50 7.40
C HIS A 366 5.20 1.85 6.36
N VAL A 367 5.20 3.10 5.90
CA VAL A 367 6.22 3.60 4.96
C VAL A 367 7.17 4.51 5.71
N GLU A 368 8.41 4.08 5.94
CA GLU A 368 9.39 4.96 6.55
C GLU A 368 9.83 6.05 5.56
N ILE A 369 9.77 7.31 5.98
CA ILE A 369 10.27 8.43 5.18
C ILE A 369 11.72 8.65 5.55
N VAL A 370 12.61 8.54 4.55
CA VAL A 370 14.04 8.70 4.74
C VAL A 370 14.54 9.90 3.93
N ARG A 371 15.01 10.92 4.64
CA ARG A 371 15.71 12.04 4.02
C ARG A 371 17.13 11.63 3.64
N ILE A 372 17.56 12.01 2.44
CA ILE A 372 18.97 12.03 2.05
C ILE A 372 19.39 13.49 1.95
N SER A 373 20.15 13.94 2.95
CA SER A 373 20.74 15.28 3.00
C SER A 373 22.20 15.21 3.45
N PRO A 374 23.07 16.13 3.00
CA PRO A 374 24.41 16.31 3.57
C PRO A 374 24.42 16.55 5.09
N ARG A 375 23.28 16.97 5.67
CA ARG A 375 23.09 17.11 7.12
C ARG A 375 23.00 15.79 7.87
N ASP A 376 22.58 14.72 7.20
CA ASP A 376 22.29 13.44 7.84
C ASP A 376 23.51 12.49 7.86
N THR A 377 24.70 13.02 7.58
CA THR A 377 25.94 12.27 7.36
C THR A 377 27.10 12.90 8.12
N HIS A 378 27.82 12.07 8.88
CA HIS A 378 28.79 12.52 9.88
C HIS A 378 30.10 11.75 9.81
N ARG A 379 30.21 10.69 8.99
CA ARG A 379 31.41 9.85 8.94
C ARG A 379 32.64 10.60 8.50
N ILE A 380 32.53 11.46 7.48
CA ILE A 380 33.58 12.40 7.10
C ILE A 380 33.24 13.78 7.66
N PRO A 381 33.98 14.28 8.66
CA PRO A 381 33.77 15.63 9.19
C PRO A 381 33.98 16.67 8.09
N ALA A 382 33.06 17.62 7.96
CA ALA A 382 33.25 18.76 7.06
C ALA A 382 34.45 19.61 7.52
N PRO A 383 35.29 20.13 6.60
CA PRO A 383 36.35 21.06 6.95
C PRO A 383 35.75 22.32 7.60
N THR A 384 36.22 22.69 8.80
CA THR A 384 35.73 23.89 9.49
C THR A 384 36.35 25.15 8.91
N SER A 385 35.52 26.07 8.41
CA SER A 385 35.90 27.47 8.18
C SER A 385 34.97 28.39 8.97
N ASN A 386 35.53 29.17 9.91
CA ASN A 386 34.83 30.21 10.67
C ASN A 386 33.59 29.79 11.47
N GLY A 387 33.59 28.59 12.05
CA GLY A 387 32.55 28.18 13.02
C GLY A 387 31.18 27.83 12.40
N SER A 388 31.08 27.76 11.08
CA SER A 388 29.93 27.21 10.35
C SER A 388 30.27 25.84 9.76
N HIS A 389 29.34 24.88 9.86
CA HIS A 389 29.45 23.53 9.31
C HIS A 389 29.19 23.54 7.80
N THR A 390 30.06 24.13 6.98
CA THR A 390 29.85 24.23 5.53
C THR A 390 30.44 23.05 4.76
N LYS A 391 29.71 21.93 4.73
CA LYS A 391 30.04 20.75 3.90
C LYS A 391 29.91 21.03 2.40
N LEU A 392 29.03 21.96 2.02
CA LEU A 392 28.79 22.40 0.65
C LEU A 392 29.37 23.79 0.42
N ARG A 393 30.39 23.93 -0.43
CA ARG A 393 30.94 25.24 -0.83
C ARG A 393 29.98 26.05 -1.71
N GLY A 394 28.94 25.42 -2.26
CA GLY A 394 27.92 26.07 -3.09
C GLY A 394 26.82 26.83 -2.36
N ALA A 395 26.69 26.65 -1.04
CA ALA A 395 25.67 27.33 -0.25
C ALA A 395 25.98 28.82 0.01
N GLU A 396 27.24 29.24 -0.12
CA GLU A 396 27.70 30.59 0.28
C GLU A 396 27.55 31.68 -0.79
N ALA A 397 27.15 31.36 -2.03
CA ALA A 397 26.98 32.36 -3.09
C ALA A 397 25.75 32.07 -3.97
N HIS A 398 24.57 32.52 -3.52
CA HIS A 398 23.33 32.61 -4.29
C HIS A 398 23.07 31.43 -5.24
N HIS A 399 23.06 30.18 -4.75
CA HIS A 399 22.68 28.90 -5.41
C HIS A 399 23.19 28.60 -6.84
N PHE A 400 23.94 29.50 -7.47
CA PHE A 400 24.42 29.46 -8.87
C PHE A 400 25.94 29.65 -8.96
N GLY A 401 26.63 30.09 -7.90
CA GLY A 401 28.07 30.35 -7.92
C GLY A 401 28.94 29.09 -8.04
N ALA A 402 28.61 28.02 -7.32
CA ALA A 402 29.35 26.76 -7.40
C ALA A 402 29.13 26.03 -8.74
N PHE A 403 27.95 26.17 -9.35
CA PHE A 403 27.68 25.66 -10.69
C PHE A 403 28.58 26.30 -11.76
N LEU A 404 29.05 27.53 -11.55
CA LEU A 404 29.89 28.25 -12.50
C LEU A 404 31.40 27.95 -12.32
N SER A 405 31.81 27.40 -11.17
CA SER A 405 33.20 27.01 -10.91
C SER A 405 33.41 25.51 -11.03
N ARG A 406 34.43 25.09 -11.79
CA ARG A 406 34.79 23.67 -11.92
C ARG A 406 35.16 23.03 -10.58
N ALA A 407 35.83 23.79 -9.71
CA ALA A 407 36.23 23.32 -8.38
C ALA A 407 35.02 23.05 -7.46
N GLY A 408 34.00 23.91 -7.48
CA GLY A 408 32.75 23.69 -6.76
C GLY A 408 32.03 22.44 -7.24
N ARG A 409 31.81 22.31 -8.55
CA ARG A 409 31.13 21.12 -9.14
C ARG A 409 31.83 19.80 -8.80
N GLU A 410 33.15 19.75 -8.91
CA GLU A 410 33.92 18.52 -8.61
C GLU A 410 33.86 18.18 -7.10
N SER A 411 33.85 19.19 -6.23
CA SER A 411 33.71 18.99 -4.78
C SER A 411 32.30 18.53 -4.39
N ASP A 412 31.27 19.18 -4.93
CA ASP A 412 29.86 18.85 -4.63
C ASP A 412 29.49 17.47 -5.17
N TYR A 413 30.01 17.09 -6.35
CA TYR A 413 29.86 15.74 -6.90
C TYR A 413 30.42 14.66 -5.96
N LEU A 414 31.65 14.86 -5.47
CA LEU A 414 32.30 13.89 -4.59
C LEU A 414 31.58 13.80 -3.24
N TRP A 415 31.17 14.93 -2.66
CA TRP A 415 30.37 14.94 -1.43
C TRP A 415 29.03 14.23 -1.59
N GLY A 416 28.30 14.50 -2.68
CA GLY A 416 27.02 13.83 -2.96
C GLY A 416 27.16 12.30 -3.01
N ARG A 417 28.25 11.79 -3.58
CA ARG A 417 28.54 10.35 -3.58
C ARG A 417 28.85 9.78 -2.21
N LEU A 418 29.68 10.47 -1.42
CA LEU A 418 30.03 10.04 -0.07
C LEU A 418 28.80 10.04 0.84
N ASP A 419 28.01 11.11 0.79
CA ASP A 419 26.82 11.27 1.64
C ASP A 419 25.72 10.29 1.24
N GLY A 420 25.52 10.08 -0.06
CA GLY A 420 24.62 9.06 -0.57
C GLY A 420 25.01 7.65 -0.11
N ALA A 421 26.30 7.31 -0.18
CA ALA A 421 26.79 6.01 0.28
C ALA A 421 26.59 5.81 1.79
N GLU A 422 26.94 6.80 2.61
CA GLU A 422 26.75 6.73 4.07
C GLU A 422 25.28 6.54 4.44
N ARG A 423 24.36 7.27 3.80
CA ARG A 423 22.92 7.12 4.05
C ARG A 423 22.41 5.75 3.64
N LEU A 424 22.73 5.29 2.42
CA LEU A 424 22.27 3.98 1.94
C LEU A 424 22.79 2.83 2.81
N ILE A 425 24.05 2.89 3.24
CA ILE A 425 24.62 1.89 4.14
C ILE A 425 23.94 1.95 5.51
N GLY A 426 23.70 3.14 6.04
CA GLY A 426 22.99 3.32 7.31
C GLY A 426 21.57 2.74 7.28
N ILE A 427 20.86 2.84 6.15
CA ILE A 427 19.54 2.24 5.93
C ILE A 427 19.66 0.71 5.86
N LEU A 428 20.54 0.19 4.99
CA LEU A 428 20.68 -1.26 4.76
C LEU A 428 21.19 -2.02 5.99
N LEU A 429 21.93 -1.34 6.86
CA LEU A 429 22.55 -1.92 8.05
C LEU A 429 21.97 -1.35 9.33
N GLU A 430 20.71 -0.90 9.35
CA GLU A 430 20.14 -0.17 10.50
C GLU A 430 20.29 -0.91 11.84
N ASP A 431 20.12 -2.23 11.84
CA ASP A 431 20.24 -3.12 13.00
C ASP A 431 21.68 -3.61 13.27
N ALA A 432 22.64 -3.27 12.41
CA ALA A 432 24.04 -3.65 12.58
C ALA A 432 24.73 -2.77 13.62
N SER A 433 25.87 -3.27 14.13
CA SER A 433 26.71 -2.50 15.04
C SER A 433 27.27 -1.24 14.36
N ASP A 434 27.53 -0.19 15.13
CA ASP A 434 28.18 1.02 14.61
C ASP A 434 29.54 0.71 13.97
N ALA A 435 30.25 -0.29 14.49
CA ALA A 435 31.51 -0.76 13.93
C ALA A 435 31.33 -1.37 12.53
N ASP A 436 30.27 -2.14 12.30
CA ASP A 436 29.97 -2.71 10.98
C ASP A 436 29.55 -1.62 9.99
N LYS A 437 28.69 -0.68 10.42
CA LYS A 437 28.31 0.49 9.60
C LYS A 437 29.54 1.29 9.20
N GLU A 438 30.43 1.59 10.16
CA GLU A 438 31.67 2.32 9.90
C GLU A 438 32.58 1.57 8.92
N ARG A 439 32.76 0.27 9.13
CA ARG A 439 33.55 -0.59 8.24
C ARG A 439 33.04 -0.51 6.80
N TRP A 440 31.75 -0.71 6.59
CA TRP A 440 31.15 -0.70 5.26
C TRP A 440 31.16 0.71 4.62
N CYS A 441 30.94 1.77 5.40
CA CYS A 441 31.11 3.14 4.92
C CYS A 441 32.54 3.40 4.44
N ASN A 442 33.55 3.00 5.22
CA ASN A 442 34.95 3.16 4.84
C ASN A 442 35.30 2.36 3.58
N GLU A 443 34.76 1.15 3.43
CA GLU A 443 34.93 0.34 2.21
C GLU A 443 34.32 1.03 0.98
N ALA A 444 33.09 1.52 1.09
CA ALA A 444 32.43 2.28 0.03
C ALA A 444 33.18 3.56 -0.33
N PHE A 445 33.70 4.29 0.67
CA PHE A 445 34.48 5.51 0.43
C PHE A 445 35.79 5.20 -0.30
N ARG A 446 36.49 4.11 0.04
CA ARG A 446 37.68 3.67 -0.72
C ARG A 446 37.32 3.37 -2.17
N ALA A 447 36.21 2.67 -2.42
CA ALA A 447 35.74 2.38 -3.78
C ALA A 447 35.41 3.66 -4.56
N ILE A 448 34.68 4.61 -3.95
CA ILE A 448 34.38 5.92 -4.54
C ILE A 448 35.65 6.68 -4.92
N LEU A 449 36.63 6.74 -4.02
CA LEU A 449 37.89 7.43 -4.30
C LEU A 449 38.74 6.72 -5.35
N ALA A 450 38.70 5.39 -5.42
CA ALA A 450 39.41 4.64 -6.45
C ALA A 450 38.85 4.92 -7.86
N GLU A 451 37.53 5.10 -7.95
CA GLU A 451 36.82 5.41 -9.18
C GLU A 451 37.01 6.88 -9.60
N ASP A 452 36.77 7.82 -8.69
CA ASP A 452 36.54 9.22 -9.07
C ASP A 452 37.74 10.14 -8.88
N ALA A 453 38.71 9.80 -8.02
CA ALA A 453 39.74 10.76 -7.60
C ALA A 453 40.54 11.35 -8.78
N ALA A 454 40.74 10.59 -9.86
CA ALA A 454 41.40 11.06 -11.07
C ALA A 454 40.52 12.01 -11.91
N ALA A 455 39.19 11.85 -11.83
CA ALA A 455 38.20 12.65 -12.56
C ALA A 455 37.86 13.98 -11.85
N VAL A 456 38.17 14.12 -10.56
CA VAL A 456 37.93 15.33 -9.75
C VAL A 456 39.21 16.06 -9.29
N PRO A 457 40.13 16.44 -10.19
CA PRO A 457 41.45 16.99 -9.83
C PRO A 457 41.39 18.31 -9.03
N LYS A 458 40.29 19.06 -9.10
CA LYS A 458 40.06 20.29 -8.34
C LYS A 458 39.49 20.05 -6.94
N ALA A 459 39.07 18.80 -6.63
CA ALA A 459 38.67 18.36 -5.30
C ALA A 459 39.77 17.53 -4.60
N ALA A 460 41.03 17.65 -5.03
CA ALA A 460 42.16 16.88 -4.50
C ALA A 460 42.33 17.01 -2.97
N ASP A 461 42.07 18.19 -2.41
CA ASP A 461 42.12 18.41 -0.96
C ASP A 461 41.07 17.58 -0.22
N LEU A 462 39.85 17.48 -0.78
CA LEU A 462 38.78 16.64 -0.23
C LEU A 462 39.14 15.16 -0.33
N VAL A 463 39.71 14.73 -1.46
CA VAL A 463 40.21 13.35 -1.62
C VAL A 463 41.23 13.00 -0.56
N GLN A 464 42.20 13.89 -0.29
CA GLN A 464 43.21 13.68 0.74
C GLN A 464 42.60 13.63 2.16
N HIS A 465 41.65 14.53 2.44
CA HIS A 465 40.92 14.56 3.70
C HIS A 465 40.18 13.24 3.97
N VAL A 466 39.41 12.77 3.00
CA VAL A 466 38.66 11.50 3.11
C VAL A 466 39.62 10.32 3.34
N ARG A 467 40.72 10.21 2.57
CA ARG A 467 41.73 9.16 2.77
C ARG A 467 42.27 9.16 4.20
N LYS A 468 42.61 10.34 4.72
CA LYS A 468 43.14 10.47 6.08
C LYS A 468 42.13 10.01 7.13
N THR A 469 40.84 10.30 6.96
CA THR A 469 39.78 9.93 7.91
C THR A 469 39.44 8.43 7.89
N ILE A 470 39.50 7.77 6.74
CA ILE A 470 39.17 6.34 6.64
C ILE A 470 40.34 5.41 6.97
N ASP A 471 41.57 5.93 6.98
CA ASP A 471 42.79 5.19 7.30
C ASP A 471 43.30 5.43 8.74
N SER A 472 42.67 6.36 9.48
CA SER A 472 42.84 6.57 10.93
C SER A 472 41.90 5.67 11.72
#